data_AF-A0A2L2YNJ4-F1
#
_entry.id   AF-A0A2L2YNJ4-F1
#
_cell.length_a   1.000
_cell.length_b   1.000
_cell.length_c   1.000
_cell.angle_alpha   90.00
_cell.angle_beta   90.00
_cell.angle_gamma   90.00
#
_symmetry.space_group_name_H-M   'P 1'
#
loop_
_entity.id
_entity.type
_entity.pdbx_description
1 polymer ?
#
loop_
_entity_poly.entity_id
_entity_poly.type
_entity_poly.pdbx_seq_one_letter_code
_entity_poly.pdbx_strand_id
1 'polypeptide(L)'
;VNYWGHPFMESLTENKPLMYSILISGTAILMLVTGLSPELAGIFSIVDFEPEFLKVVLLSLFSDFFFAFLVDRICLLLFGRGKLRVL
;
A
#
# COMPACT_ATOMS: atom_id res chain seq x y z
N VAL A 1 1.05 -5.34 -3.15
CA VAL A 1 1.90 -6.51 -2.84
C VAL A 1 1.33 -7.75 -3.53
N ASN A 2 0.16 -8.25 -3.13
CA ASN A 2 -0.36 -9.53 -3.61
C ASN A 2 -1.27 -9.47 -4.86
N TYR A 3 -1.31 -8.37 -5.61
CA TYR A 3 -2.09 -8.28 -6.86
C TYR A 3 -1.20 -8.66 -8.05
N TRP A 4 -1.57 -9.73 -8.75
CA TRP A 4 -0.78 -10.31 -9.84
C TRP A 4 -1.29 -9.79 -11.17
N GLY A 5 -0.42 -9.24 -12.01
CA GLY A 5 -0.80 -8.88 -13.38
C GLY A 5 -0.84 -10.09 -14.31
N HIS A 6 -0.58 -9.87 -15.58
CA HIS A 6 -0.56 -10.93 -16.59
C HIS A 6 0.35 -12.11 -16.18
N PRO A 7 -0.03 -13.35 -16.57
CA PRO A 7 -1.09 -13.70 -17.52
C PRO A 7 -2.50 -13.90 -16.93
N PHE A 8 -2.65 -13.86 -15.59
CA PHE A 8 -3.89 -14.29 -14.92
C PHE A 8 -4.83 -13.16 -14.53
N MET A 9 -4.32 -11.94 -14.29
CA MET A 9 -5.16 -10.76 -14.08
C MET A 9 -4.64 -9.58 -14.91
N GLU A 10 -5.45 -8.53 -15.00
CA GLU A 10 -5.07 -7.26 -15.61
C GLU A 10 -3.91 -6.62 -14.82
N SER A 11 -3.07 -5.86 -15.51
CA SER A 11 -2.10 -5.02 -14.82
C SER A 11 -2.81 -3.98 -13.94
N LEU A 12 -2.14 -3.52 -12.88
CA LEU A 12 -2.71 -2.52 -11.99
C LEU A 12 -3.10 -1.21 -12.72
N THR A 13 -2.36 -0.87 -13.77
CA THR A 13 -2.64 0.30 -14.63
C THR A 13 -3.85 0.13 -15.53
N GLU A 14 -4.21 -1.11 -15.87
CA GLU A 14 -5.43 -1.43 -16.62
C GLU A 14 -6.65 -1.45 -15.70
N ASN A 15 -6.50 -1.98 -14.48
CA ASN A 15 -7.53 -1.96 -13.45
C ASN A 15 -7.60 -0.61 -12.71
N LYS A 16 -8.10 0.42 -13.42
CA LYS A 16 -8.24 1.78 -12.89
C LYS A 16 -9.05 1.86 -11.59
N PRO A 17 -10.18 1.14 -11.41
CA PRO A 17 -10.93 1.18 -10.16
C PRO A 17 -10.09 0.75 -8.95
N LEU A 18 -9.33 -0.35 -9.08
CA LEU A 18 -8.45 -0.83 -8.02
C LEU A 18 -7.32 0.17 -7.74
N MET A 19 -6.73 0.73 -8.80
CA MET A 19 -5.67 1.74 -8.67
C MET A 19 -6.18 2.98 -7.92
N TYR A 20 -7.35 3.51 -8.28
CA TYR A 20 -7.94 4.65 -7.58
C TYR A 20 -8.30 4.31 -6.14
N SER A 21 -8.81 3.12 -5.87
CA SER A 21 -9.09 2.67 -4.49
C SER A 21 -7.84 2.70 -3.62
N ILE A 22 -6.71 2.18 -4.13
CA ILE A 22 -5.43 2.19 -3.41
C ILE A 22 -4.91 3.63 -3.22
N LEU A 23 -4.98 4.47 -4.25
CA LEU A 23 -4.51 5.85 -4.17
C LEU A 23 -5.35 6.68 -3.17
N ILE A 24 -6.67 6.56 -3.23
CA ILE A 24 -7.58 7.29 -2.34
C ILE A 24 -7.38 6.85 -0.90
N SER A 25 -7.36 5.53 -0.64
CA SER A 25 -7.17 5.00 0.72
C SER A 25 -5.79 5.35 1.28
N GLY A 26 -4.72 5.19 0.49
CA GLY A 26 -3.37 5.58 0.90
C GLY A 26 -3.25 7.07 1.20
N THR A 27 -3.83 7.92 0.36
CA THR A 27 -3.84 9.37 0.58
C THR A 27 -4.64 9.75 1.82
N ALA A 28 -5.79 9.11 2.06
CA ALA A 28 -6.59 9.33 3.26
C ALA A 28 -5.82 9.00 4.54
N ILE A 29 -5.12 7.85 4.57
CA ILE A 29 -4.26 7.48 5.70
C ILE A 29 -3.16 8.53 5.92
N LEU A 30 -2.50 8.99 4.86
CA LEU A 30 -1.48 10.03 4.97
C LEU A 30 -2.06 11.34 5.51
N MET A 31 -3.22 11.78 5.04
CA MET A 31 -3.89 12.99 5.54
C MET A 31 -4.26 12.87 7.03
N LEU A 32 -4.69 11.69 7.47
CA LEU A 32 -4.99 11.40 8.87
C LEU A 32 -3.75 11.42 9.75
N VAL A 33 -2.67 10.76 9.33
CA VAL A 33 -1.42 10.68 10.12
C VAL A 33 -0.70 12.03 10.18
N THR A 34 -0.75 12.80 9.10
CA THR A 34 -0.08 14.11 9.02
C THR A 34 -0.91 15.26 9.61
N GLY A 35 -2.18 15.01 9.95
CA GLY A 35 -3.09 16.06 10.42
C GLY A 35 -3.46 17.10 9.36
N LEU A 36 -3.26 16.79 8.06
CA LEU A 36 -3.56 17.72 6.96
C LEU A 36 -5.06 18.00 6.79
N SER A 37 -5.94 17.13 7.32
CA SER A 37 -7.39 17.32 7.31
C SER A 37 -7.98 17.16 8.72
N PRO A 38 -8.21 18.28 9.44
CA PRO A 38 -8.85 18.26 10.76
C PRO A 38 -10.28 17.72 10.72
N GLU A 39 -11.00 17.94 9.61
CA GLU A 39 -12.35 17.42 9.41
C GLU A 39 -12.34 15.89 9.35
N LEU A 40 -11.43 15.31 8.55
CA LEU A 40 -11.30 13.87 8.45
C LEU A 40 -10.82 13.28 9.79
N ALA A 41 -9.84 13.89 10.46
CA ALA A 41 -9.40 13.48 11.78
C ALA A 41 -10.54 13.50 12.81
N GLY A 42 -11.39 14.53 12.77
CA GLY A 42 -12.58 14.65 13.62
C GLY A 42 -13.59 13.54 13.41
N ILE A 43 -13.88 13.16 12.16
CA ILE A 43 -14.78 12.03 11.83
C ILE A 43 -14.27 10.72 12.45
N PHE A 44 -12.94 10.49 12.38
CA PHE A 44 -12.30 9.30 12.95
C PHE A 44 -11.94 9.44 14.43
N SER A 45 -12.24 10.58 15.07
CA SER A 45 -11.86 10.88 16.46
C SER A 45 -10.36 10.68 16.73
N ILE A 46 -9.52 11.04 15.76
CA ILE A 46 -8.05 10.96 15.86
C ILE A 46 -7.55 12.20 16.60
N VAL A 47 -6.76 11.97 17.65
CA VAL A 47 -6.09 13.03 18.41
C VAL A 47 -4.85 13.49 17.64
N ASP A 48 -4.53 14.78 17.75
CA ASP A 48 -3.30 15.32 17.18
C ASP A 48 -2.07 14.59 17.71
N PHE A 49 -1.23 14.15 16.77
CA PHE A 49 0.01 13.45 17.10
C PHE A 49 1.11 14.43 17.46
N GLU A 50 1.87 14.10 18.50
CA GLU A 50 3.15 14.77 18.75
C GLU A 50 4.11 14.52 17.56
N PRO A 51 4.95 15.51 17.18
CA PRO A 51 5.78 15.41 15.99
C PRO A 51 6.73 14.20 15.95
N GLU A 52 7.18 13.72 17.12
CA GLU A 52 8.00 12.52 17.21
C GLU A 52 7.20 11.25 16.93
N PHE A 53 5.98 11.16 17.45
CA PHE A 53 5.09 10.04 17.23
C PHE A 53 4.65 9.95 15.76
N LEU A 54 4.36 11.08 15.12
CA LEU A 54 4.03 11.15 13.69
C LEU A 54 5.14 10.53 12.83
N LYS A 55 6.41 10.85 13.12
CA LYS A 55 7.56 10.28 12.40
C LYS A 55 7.62 8.76 12.55
N VAL A 56 7.40 8.26 13.76
CA VAL A 56 7.38 6.81 14.02
C VAL A 56 6.28 6.12 13.23
N VAL A 57 5.07 6.68 13.21
CA VAL A 57 3.93 6.12 12.46
C VAL A 57 4.21 6.12 10.96
N LEU A 58 4.65 7.24 10.40
CA LEU A 58 4.98 7.32 8.97
C LEU A 58 6.09 6.34 8.58
N LEU A 59 7.15 6.27 9.38
CA LEU A 59 8.25 5.34 9.12
C LEU A 59 7.79 3.89 9.24
N SER A 60 6.93 3.58 10.20
CA SER A 60 6.35 2.24 10.36
C SER A 60 5.47 1.85 9.17
N LEU A 61 4.59 2.75 8.71
CA LEU A 61 3.73 2.52 7.54
C LEU A 61 4.55 2.30 6.27
N PHE A 62 5.57 3.14 6.06
CA PHE A 62 6.47 2.99 4.93
C PHE A 62 7.26 1.67 5.01
N SER A 63 7.79 1.35 6.19
CA SER A 63 8.57 0.13 6.41
C SER A 63 7.72 -1.12 6.18
N ASP A 64 6.50 -1.17 6.71
CA ASP A 64 5.58 -2.30 6.51
C ASP A 64 5.33 -2.54 5.02
N PHE A 65 4.93 -1.50 4.29
CA PHE A 65 4.69 -1.61 2.85
C PHE A 65 5.95 -2.02 2.08
N PHE A 66 7.08 -1.40 2.41
CA PHE A 66 8.36 -1.64 1.74
C PHE A 66 8.86 -3.07 1.96
N PHE A 67 8.87 -3.54 3.20
CA PHE A 67 9.34 -4.89 3.52
C PHE A 67 8.36 -5.95 3.02
N ALA A 68 7.05 -5.73 3.11
CA ALA A 68 6.07 -6.64 2.52
C ALA A 68 6.25 -6.76 1.00
N PHE A 69 6.49 -5.65 0.31
CA PHE A 69 6.81 -5.66 -1.12
C PHE A 69 8.15 -6.35 -1.40
N LEU A 70 9.19 -6.06 -0.63
CA LEU A 70 10.52 -6.65 -0.80
C LEU A 70 10.47 -8.17 -0.64
N VAL A 71 9.82 -8.66 0.42
CA VAL A 71 9.66 -10.09 0.68
C VAL A 71 8.87 -10.76 -0.44
N ASP A 72 7.78 -10.16 -0.90
CA ASP A 72 7.00 -10.67 -2.03
C ASP A 72 7.87 -10.81 -3.31
N ARG A 73 8.67 -9.78 -3.64
CA ARG A 73 9.58 -9.83 -4.78
C ARG A 73 10.70 -10.85 -4.63
N ILE A 74 11.26 -11.01 -3.43
CA ILE A 74 12.27 -12.03 -3.14
C ILE A 74 11.65 -13.43 -3.29
N CYS A 75 10.46 -13.67 -2.73
CA CYS A 75 9.74 -14.93 -2.88
C CYS A 75 9.42 -15.25 -4.34
N LEU A 76 8.97 -14.26 -5.12
CA LEU A 76 8.75 -14.43 -6.55
C LEU A 76 10.06 -14.72 -7.31
N LEU A 77 11.17 -14.11 -6.94
CA LEU A 77 12.46 -14.35 -7.58
C LEU A 77 13.01 -15.75 -7.25
N LEU A 78 12.86 -16.21 -6.01
CA LEU A 78 13.34 -17.52 -5.55
C LEU A 78 12.44 -18.67 -6.02
N PHE A 79 11.11 -18.49 -5.93
CA PHE A 79 10.13 -19.56 -6.12
C PHE A 79 9.25 -19.40 -7.37
N GLY A 80 9.23 -18.23 -8.02
CA GLY A 80 8.32 -17.90 -9.13
C GLY A 80 8.69 -18.47 -10.50
N ARG A 81 9.57 -19.48 -10.60
CA ARG A 81 9.98 -20.13 -11.87
C ARG A 81 8.96 -21.12 -12.44
N GLY A 82 7.67 -20.95 -12.15
CA GLY A 82 6.59 -21.71 -12.78
C GLY A 82 6.29 -21.19 -14.19
N LYS A 83 7.08 -21.58 -15.20
CA LYS A 83 6.69 -21.38 -16.61
C LYS A 83 5.48 -22.27 -16.89
N LEU A 84 4.29 -21.70 -17.12
CA LEU A 84 3.19 -22.45 -17.72
C LEU A 84 3.66 -22.97 -19.08
N ARG A 85 3.78 -24.29 -19.18
CA ARG A 85 3.96 -24.97 -20.46
C ARG A 85 2.59 -24.95 -21.13
N VAL A 86 2.35 -23.98 -22.01
CA VAL A 86 1.20 -24.01 -22.92
C VAL A 86 1.45 -25.18 -23.87
N LEU A 87 0.67 -26.26 -23.68
CA LEU A 87 0.61 -27.44 -24.56
C LEU A 87 -0.30 -27.15 -25.75
#